data_AF-A0A1T5GQ55-F1
#
_entry.id   AF-A0A1T5GQ55-F1
#
_cell.length_a   1.000
_cell.length_b   1.000
_cell.length_c   1.000
_cell.angle_alpha   90.00
_cell.angle_beta   90.00
_cell.angle_gamma   90.00
#
_symmetry.space_group_name_H-M   'P 1'
#
loop_
_entity.id
_entity.type
_entity.pdbx_description
1 polymer ?
#
loop_
_entity_poly.entity_id
_entity_poly.type
_entity_poly.pdbx_seq_one_letter_code
_entity_poly.pdbx_strand_id
1 'polypeptide(L)'
;MALGPHVTTNIFIKSNNVAFNKYICTLDKTNHMNSIPKDFEEWKYCIQQKCGITLTRTFAEERLDVYQNKDLPETQRFIANYGEEHYERIKLWFSQILNG
;
A
#
# COMPACT_ATOMS: atom_id res chain seq x y z
N MET A 1 -26.99 11.11 -27.78
CA MET A 1 -26.56 10.27 -26.65
C MET A 1 -25.10 10.57 -26.40
N ALA A 2 -24.79 11.27 -25.31
CA ALA A 2 -23.42 11.59 -24.92
C ALA A 2 -22.79 10.34 -24.32
N LEU A 3 -21.86 9.72 -25.03
CA LEU A 3 -20.95 8.74 -24.46
C LEU A 3 -19.79 9.57 -23.88
N GLY A 4 -19.75 9.69 -22.55
CA GLY A 4 -18.68 10.37 -21.84
C GLY A 4 -17.32 9.71 -22.09
N PRO A 5 -16.20 10.45 -21.95
CA PRO A 5 -14.89 9.87 -22.17
C PRO A 5 -14.61 8.82 -21.09
N HIS A 6 -14.56 7.56 -21.51
CA HIS A 6 -13.89 6.48 -20.81
C HIS A 6 -12.44 6.88 -20.59
N VAL A 7 -12.15 7.51 -19.45
CA VAL A 7 -10.80 7.56 -18.90
C VAL A 7 -10.55 6.20 -18.26
N THR A 8 -10.37 5.19 -19.11
CA THR A 8 -9.72 3.94 -18.68
C THR A 8 -8.23 4.22 -18.69
N THR A 9 -7.78 4.95 -17.67
CA THR A 9 -6.36 5.15 -17.45
C THR A 9 -5.76 3.77 -17.29
N ASN A 10 -4.94 3.39 -18.27
CA ASN A 10 -3.87 2.42 -18.10
C ASN A 10 -3.00 2.88 -16.92
N ILE A 11 -3.41 2.55 -15.69
CA ILE A 11 -2.55 2.60 -14.49
C ILE A 11 -1.78 1.27 -14.47
N PHE A 12 -1.20 0.90 -15.62
CA PHE A 12 0.05 0.18 -15.64
C PHE A 12 1.09 1.23 -15.27
N ILE A 13 1.14 1.60 -13.99
CA ILE A 13 2.20 2.44 -13.45
C ILE A 13 3.47 1.62 -13.67
N LYS A 14 4.16 1.93 -14.77
CA LYS A 14 5.60 1.69 -14.92
C LYS A 14 6.30 2.54 -13.86
N SER A 15 6.22 2.15 -12.60
CA SER A 15 7.21 2.55 -11.62
C SER A 15 8.15 1.39 -11.42
N ASN A 16 9.23 1.39 -12.21
CA ASN A 16 10.53 0.88 -11.77
C ASN A 16 11.07 1.72 -10.59
N ASN A 17 10.20 2.08 -9.65
CA ASN A 17 10.55 2.76 -8.43
C ASN A 17 10.73 1.64 -7.42
N VAL A 18 11.94 1.46 -6.94
CA VAL A 18 12.32 0.39 -6.02
C VAL A 18 11.48 0.44 -4.72
N ALA A 19 10.77 1.55 -4.47
CA ALA A 19 9.78 1.74 -3.41
C ALA A 19 8.40 1.12 -3.68
N PHE A 20 8.05 0.82 -4.94
CA PHE A 20 6.75 0.24 -5.30
C PHE A 20 6.66 -1.22 -4.85
N ASN A 21 7.75 -1.99 -5.06
CA ASN A 21 7.90 -3.39 -4.63
C ASN A 21 8.44 -3.55 -3.20
N LYS A 22 8.80 -2.46 -2.51
CA LYS A 22 9.22 -2.53 -1.11
C LYS A 22 7.95 -2.46 -0.27
N TYR A 23 7.32 -3.63 -0.13
CA TYR A 23 6.21 -3.88 0.78
C TYR A 23 6.50 -3.21 2.09
N ILE A 24 5.80 -2.09 2.25
CA ILE A 24 5.91 -1.14 3.34
C ILE A 24 6.20 -1.91 4.62
N CYS A 25 7.44 -1.79 5.10
CA CYS A 25 7.92 -2.34 6.38
C CYS A 25 8.24 -3.83 6.53
N THR A 26 8.52 -4.57 5.47
CA THR A 26 8.88 -6.00 5.61
C THR A 26 10.20 -6.39 4.97
N LEU A 27 10.95 -5.42 4.41
CA LEU A 27 12.28 -5.65 3.87
C LEU A 27 13.24 -4.57 4.36
N ASP A 28 13.53 -4.59 5.66
CA ASP A 28 14.84 -4.12 6.09
C ASP A 28 15.85 -5.24 5.75
N LYS A 29 16.77 -4.97 4.82
CA LYS A 29 17.83 -5.92 4.42
C LYS A 29 18.95 -6.00 5.47
N THR A 30 18.79 -5.37 6.63
CA THR A 30 19.83 -5.24 7.64
C THR A 30 19.26 -5.40 9.06
N ASN A 31 18.97 -6.66 9.42
CA ASN A 31 19.25 -7.18 10.77
C ASN A 31 18.56 -6.48 11.98
N HIS A 32 17.23 -6.31 11.96
CA HIS A 32 16.47 -6.08 13.20
C HIS A 32 15.01 -6.59 13.09
N MET A 33 14.68 -7.59 13.90
CA MET A 33 13.42 -8.34 14.07
C MET A 33 12.17 -7.95 13.25
N ASN A 34 11.69 -8.94 12.48
CA ASN A 34 10.39 -9.07 11.82
C ASN A 34 9.19 -8.78 12.76
N SER A 35 8.73 -7.54 12.85
CA SER A 35 7.43 -7.24 13.47
C SER A 35 6.49 -6.67 12.42
N ILE A 36 5.48 -7.45 12.04
CA ILE A 36 4.31 -6.95 11.32
C ILE A 36 3.64 -5.92 12.24
N PRO A 37 3.38 -4.68 11.79
CA PRO A 37 2.75 -3.67 12.63
C PRO A 37 1.37 -4.16 13.07
N LYS A 38 1.06 -3.99 14.36
CA LYS A 38 -0.18 -4.51 14.95
C LYS A 38 -1.28 -3.46 14.94
N ASP A 39 -0.91 -2.19 14.93
CA ASP A 39 -1.82 -1.05 14.93
C ASP A 39 -1.39 0.05 13.95
N PHE A 40 -2.26 1.06 13.83
CA PHE A 40 -2.11 2.18 12.91
C PHE A 40 -0.87 3.01 13.19
N GLU A 41 -0.50 3.20 14.47
CA GLU A 41 0.62 4.05 14.86
C GLU A 41 1.95 3.36 14.56
N GLU A 42 2.08 2.07 14.89
CA GLU A 42 3.25 1.26 14.52
C GLU A 42 3.44 1.20 13.01
N TRP A 43 2.34 1.00 12.27
CA TRP A 43 2.35 1.02 10.81
C TRP A 43 2.85 2.36 10.29
N LYS A 44 2.19 3.46 10.68
CA LYS A 44 2.52 4.84 10.27
C LYS A 44 3.97 5.20 10.60
N TYR A 45 4.42 4.90 11.82
CA TYR A 45 5.80 5.10 12.25
C TYR A 45 6.77 4.35 11.34
N CYS A 46 6.47 3.10 11.02
CA CYS A 46 7.33 2.32 10.17
C CYS A 46 7.42 2.89 8.74
N ILE A 47 6.32 3.38 8.17
CA ILE A 47 6.33 4.03 6.84
C ILE A 47 7.18 5.30 6.87
N GLN A 48 6.90 6.20 7.82
CA GLN A 48 7.47 7.54 7.82
C GLN A 48 8.90 7.58 8.35
N GLN A 49 9.19 6.81 9.39
CA GLN A 49 10.47 6.86 10.11
C GLN A 49 11.42 5.77 9.63
N LYS A 50 10.97 4.51 9.54
CA LYS A 50 11.85 3.41 9.11
C LYS A 50 12.03 3.37 7.60
N CYS A 51 10.96 3.58 6.83
CA CYS A 51 11.03 3.56 5.37
C CYS A 51 11.31 4.94 4.76
N GLY A 52 11.18 6.02 5.54
CA GLY A 52 11.38 7.39 5.05
C GLY A 52 10.34 7.84 4.02
N ILE A 53 9.17 7.19 3.97
CA ILE A 53 8.10 7.48 3.01
C ILE A 53 7.11 8.44 3.65
N THR A 54 6.89 9.60 3.04
CA THR A 54 5.86 10.53 3.49
C THR A 54 4.47 9.97 3.17
N LEU A 55 3.66 9.72 4.19
CA LEU A 55 2.26 9.34 4.06
C LEU A 55 1.40 10.56 3.70
N THR A 56 1.36 10.90 2.42
CA THR A 56 0.46 11.92 1.89
C THR A 56 -0.90 11.32 1.52
N ARG A 57 -1.92 12.17 1.37
CA ARG A 57 -3.25 11.73 0.90
C ARG A 57 -3.17 11.05 -0.46
N THR A 58 -2.47 11.66 -1.42
CA THR A 58 -2.27 11.10 -2.77
C THR A 58 -1.59 9.73 -2.72
N PHE A 59 -0.55 9.58 -1.89
CA PHE A 59 0.10 8.28 -1.71
C PHE A 59 -0.87 7.23 -1.16
N ALA A 60 -1.71 7.60 -0.20
CA ALA A 60 -2.71 6.71 0.37
C ALA A 60 -3.80 6.34 -0.65
N GLU A 61 -4.25 7.27 -1.50
CA GLU A 61 -5.23 7.02 -2.56
C GLU A 61 -4.68 6.02 -3.58
N GLU A 62 -3.49 6.28 -4.12
CA GLU A 62 -2.84 5.41 -5.11
C GLU A 62 -2.62 4.00 -4.58
N ARG A 63 -2.22 3.86 -3.30
CA ARG A 63 -2.00 2.56 -2.68
C ARG A 63 -3.29 1.83 -2.34
N LEU A 64 -4.31 2.55 -1.89
CA LEU A 64 -5.60 1.94 -1.57
C LEU A 64 -6.27 1.41 -2.84
N ASP A 65 -6.17 2.10 -3.97
CA ASP A 65 -6.73 1.64 -5.27
C ASP A 65 -6.18 0.26 -5.68
N VAL A 66 -4.85 0.07 -5.57
CA VAL A 66 -4.22 -1.24 -5.82
C VAL A 66 -4.80 -2.30 -4.90
N TYR A 67 -4.84 -2.03 -3.58
CA TYR A 67 -5.35 -2.99 -2.61
C TYR A 67 -6.87 -3.17 -2.65
N GLN A 68 -7.63 -2.32 -3.33
CA GLN A 68 -9.06 -2.57 -3.56
C GLN A 68 -9.29 -3.63 -4.64
N ASN A 69 -8.32 -3.86 -5.52
CA ASN A 69 -8.41 -4.86 -6.57
C ASN A 69 -7.65 -6.15 -6.19
N LYS A 70 -8.40 -7.18 -5.76
CA LYS A 70 -7.87 -8.51 -5.39
C LYS A 70 -7.33 -9.32 -6.57
N ASP A 71 -7.65 -8.96 -7.81
CA ASP A 71 -7.16 -9.66 -9.00
C ASP A 71 -5.78 -9.17 -9.45
N LEU A 72 -5.29 -8.07 -8.88
CA LEU A 72 -3.95 -7.58 -9.18
C LEU A 72 -2.88 -8.53 -8.60
N PRO A 73 -1.85 -8.92 -9.37
CA PRO A 73 -0.76 -9.75 -8.89
C PRO A 73 -0.06 -9.18 -7.64
N GLU A 74 0.02 -7.86 -7.51
CA GLU A 74 0.60 -7.21 -6.33
C GLU A 74 -0.23 -7.46 -5.07
N THR A 75 -1.55 -7.34 -5.17
CA THR A 75 -2.49 -7.58 -4.07
C THR A 75 -2.49 -9.05 -3.67
N GLN A 76 -2.51 -9.97 -4.65
CA GLN A 76 -2.41 -11.41 -4.38
C GLN A 76 -1.08 -11.76 -3.70
N ARG A 77 0.02 -11.19 -4.18
CA ARG A 77 1.35 -11.41 -3.58
C ARG A 77 1.43 -10.83 -2.16
N PHE A 78 0.77 -9.70 -1.91
CA PHE A 78 0.65 -9.13 -0.57
C PHE A 78 -0.09 -10.09 0.36
N ILE A 79 -1.28 -10.54 -0.04
CA ILE A 79 -2.11 -11.45 0.76
C ILE A 79 -1.37 -12.78 1.02
N ALA A 80 -0.67 -13.32 0.02
CA ALA A 80 0.12 -14.55 0.17
C ALA A 80 1.25 -14.41 1.19
N ASN A 81 1.88 -13.24 1.29
CA ASN A 81 3.01 -13.00 2.20
C ASN A 81 2.58 -12.61 3.63
N TYR A 82 1.47 -11.87 3.78
CA TYR A 82 1.08 -11.25 5.05
C TYR A 82 -0.27 -11.72 5.61
N GLY A 83 -1.03 -12.47 4.82
CA GLY A 83 -2.36 -12.96 5.18
C GLY A 83 -3.48 -11.93 4.96
N GLU A 84 -4.70 -12.45 4.86
CA GLU A 84 -5.93 -11.65 4.65
C GLU A 84 -6.18 -10.67 5.82
N GLU A 85 -5.89 -11.08 7.06
CA GLU A 85 -6.11 -10.22 8.23
C GLU A 85 -5.27 -8.93 8.15
N HIS A 86 -3.98 -9.06 7.82
CA HIS A 86 -3.11 -7.89 7.70
C HIS A 86 -3.50 -7.03 6.49
N TYR A 87 -3.88 -7.66 5.38
CA TYR A 87 -4.38 -6.97 4.19
C TYR A 87 -5.60 -6.09 4.50
N GLU A 88 -6.59 -6.57 5.25
CA GLU A 88 -7.74 -5.76 5.64
C GLU A 88 -7.35 -4.61 6.59
N ARG A 89 -6.39 -4.83 7.51
CA ARG A 89 -5.85 -3.75 8.36
C ARG A 89 -5.19 -2.64 7.53
N ILE A 90 -4.38 -3.00 6.54
CA ILE A 90 -3.72 -2.04 5.65
C ILE A 90 -4.75 -1.16 4.92
N LYS A 91 -5.80 -1.77 4.36
CA LYS A 91 -6.87 -1.02 3.69
C LYS A 91 -7.56 -0.05 4.65
N LEU A 92 -7.84 -0.50 5.88
CA LEU A 92 -8.43 0.34 6.91
C LEU A 92 -7.51 1.51 7.25
N TRP A 93 -6.22 1.28 7.44
CA TRP A 93 -5.26 2.32 7.80
C TRP A 93 -5.04 3.34 6.69
N PHE A 94 -4.97 2.91 5.43
CA PHE A 94 -4.96 3.86 4.31
C PHE A 94 -6.26 4.67 4.27
N SER A 95 -7.41 4.06 4.49
CA SER A 95 -8.69 4.77 4.56
C SER A 95 -8.71 5.82 5.69
N GLN A 96 -8.07 5.55 6.83
CA GLN A 96 -7.95 6.53 7.92
C GLN A 96 -7.14 7.77 7.50
N ILE A 97 -6.08 7.60 6.70
CA ILE A 97 -5.31 8.73 6.13
C ILE A 97 -6.18 9.57 5.20
N LEU A 98 -7.12 8.96 4.48
CA LEU A 98 -8.00 9.68 3.56
C LEU A 98 -9.11 10.46 4.27
N ASN A 99 -9.52 10.01 5.45
CA ASN A 99 -10.62 10.58 6.23
C ASN A 99 -10.19 11.66 7.23
N GLY A 100 -8.89 11.80 7.51
CA GLY A 100 -8.31 12.83 8.38
C GLY A 100 -7.79 14.04 7.60
#